data_AF-A0A5C7FIB0-F1
#
_entry.id   AF-A0A5C7FIB0-F1
#
_cell.length_a   1.000
_cell.length_b   1.000
_cell.length_c   1.000
_cell.angle_alpha   90.00
_cell.angle_beta   90.00
_cell.angle_gamma   90.00
#
_symmetry.space_group_name_H-M   'P 1'
#
loop_
_entity.id
_entity.type
_entity.pdbx_description
1 polymer ?
#
loop_
_entity_poly.entity_id
_entity_poly.type
_entity_poly.pdbx_seq_one_letter_code
_entity_poly.pdbx_strand_id
1 'polypeptide(L)'
;MQSPLFSNHQLSDLADQAERFMLMTYERQPRAHVLHNDSWALALAGHAREIALRRPGASPDLAPLARTCALLESCRYWGVGSGIRDMTEVASEFTQWTGPDYLNPQMALKAALPGGSGPQRAELADVLHDAQLAQRLLSGAEGAELSWLEARYSQPTDAEETTSRLEVLRTYLNELRAARFRNGELRRQYQATHSAVLLDLQRLVDKLTSRQSPATHLAPARRRPRINKGVGYQEFDEPYEFQGLSSLESGPTRQAAQTYFRTVFRNHINLSAMADQKAAIMISVNALLIGALVTFTSYRNWAETRPEILLPLGLFSICGLVSLVYAALSARPSGKEQPEENLAFFGSFSQLSRAEFAEKMEDRLKDPNALYGTLVNDLHGLGKSLERKYQLLRMAYTIFLAGLVLSVLVLVGVMFL
;
A
#
# COMPACT_ATOMS: atom_id res chain seq x y z
N MET A 1 -20.13 -40.89 11.36
CA MET A 1 -20.89 -40.93 10.10
C MET A 1 -20.17 -40.01 9.13
N GLN A 2 -19.52 -40.57 8.11
CA GLN A 2 -18.76 -39.84 7.10
C GLN A 2 -19.74 -39.21 6.11
N SER A 3 -19.82 -37.88 6.09
CA SER A 3 -20.47 -37.13 5.02
C SER A 3 -19.69 -37.34 3.72
N PRO A 4 -20.35 -37.37 2.54
CA PRO A 4 -19.67 -37.67 1.29
C PRO A 4 -18.59 -36.61 1.04
N LEU A 5 -17.41 -37.09 0.69
CA LEU A 5 -16.19 -36.34 0.40
C LEU A 5 -16.48 -35.20 -0.60
N PHE A 6 -16.58 -33.96 -0.12
CA PHE A 6 -16.24 -32.81 -0.97
C PHE A 6 -14.75 -32.91 -1.24
N SER A 7 -14.33 -32.87 -2.50
CA SER A 7 -12.91 -32.66 -2.74
C SER A 7 -12.63 -31.21 -2.36
N ASN A 8 -11.76 -30.98 -1.37
CA ASN A 8 -11.24 -29.66 -1.00
C ASN A 8 -10.90 -28.81 -2.24
N HIS A 9 -10.45 -29.49 -3.31
CA HIS A 9 -10.24 -28.93 -4.64
C HIS A 9 -11.47 -28.20 -5.23
N GLN A 10 -12.67 -28.81 -5.23
CA GLN A 10 -13.87 -28.18 -5.79
C GLN A 10 -14.30 -26.92 -5.03
N LEU A 11 -14.13 -26.89 -3.71
CA LEU A 11 -14.43 -25.70 -2.91
C LEU A 11 -13.35 -24.62 -3.07
N SER A 12 -12.09 -25.02 -3.28
CA SER A 12 -11.01 -24.09 -3.64
C SER A 12 -11.26 -23.47 -5.01
N ASP A 13 -11.69 -24.27 -6.00
CA ASP A 13 -12.05 -23.79 -7.33
C ASP A 13 -13.24 -22.83 -7.25
N LEU A 14 -14.24 -23.12 -6.39
CA LEU A 14 -15.35 -22.20 -6.13
C LEU A 14 -14.86 -20.87 -5.54
N ALA A 15 -13.89 -20.91 -4.61
CA ALA A 15 -13.32 -19.71 -4.02
C ALA A 15 -12.55 -18.86 -5.05
N ASP A 16 -11.86 -19.49 -6.01
CA ASP A 16 -11.20 -18.78 -7.10
C ASP A 16 -12.22 -18.17 -8.07
N GLN A 17 -13.36 -18.84 -8.32
CA GLN A 17 -14.47 -18.24 -9.07
C GLN A 17 -15.11 -17.08 -8.32
N ALA A 18 -15.21 -17.15 -6.99
CA ALA A 18 -15.73 -16.06 -6.16
C ALA A 18 -14.84 -14.81 -6.24
N GLU A 19 -13.52 -14.98 -6.33
CA GLU A 19 -12.58 -13.87 -6.50
C GLU A 19 -12.75 -13.21 -7.87
N ARG A 20 -12.88 -14.01 -8.94
CA ARG A 20 -13.16 -13.49 -10.29
C ARG A 20 -14.49 -12.76 -10.35
N PHE A 21 -15.53 -13.33 -9.74
CA PHE A 21 -16.84 -12.71 -9.64
C PHE A 21 -16.76 -11.37 -8.90
N MET A 22 -16.04 -11.32 -7.78
CA MET A 22 -15.80 -10.12 -6.97
C MET A 22 -15.09 -9.04 -7.81
N LEU A 23 -13.97 -9.36 -8.46
CA LEU A 23 -13.21 -8.40 -9.27
C LEU A 23 -14.03 -7.87 -10.45
N MET A 24 -14.75 -8.75 -11.16
CA MET A 24 -15.63 -8.35 -12.26
C MET A 24 -16.80 -7.48 -11.78
N THR A 25 -17.35 -7.77 -10.60
CA THR A 25 -18.41 -6.95 -10.00
C THR A 25 -17.86 -5.57 -9.65
N TYR A 26 -16.68 -5.51 -9.06
CA TYR A 26 -16.00 -4.27 -8.71
C TYR A 26 -15.70 -3.38 -9.94
N GLU A 27 -15.11 -3.94 -11.00
CA GLU A 27 -14.75 -3.21 -12.22
C GLU A 27 -15.96 -2.62 -12.96
N ARG A 28 -17.12 -3.27 -12.85
CA ARG A 28 -18.36 -2.81 -13.49
C ARG A 28 -19.02 -1.64 -12.75
N GLN A 29 -18.68 -1.39 -11.48
CA GLN A 29 -19.32 -0.34 -10.71
C GLN A 29 -18.67 1.03 -10.95
N PRO A 30 -19.47 2.11 -11.12
CA PRO A 30 -18.94 3.46 -11.09
C PRO A 30 -18.30 3.74 -9.73
N ARG A 31 -17.17 4.46 -9.69
CA ARG A 31 -16.42 4.75 -8.44
C ARG A 31 -17.25 5.36 -7.30
N ALA A 32 -18.38 6.00 -7.63
CA ALA A 32 -19.31 6.56 -6.65
C ALA A 32 -20.11 5.50 -5.85
N HIS A 33 -20.18 4.26 -6.33
CA HIS A 33 -20.98 3.15 -5.77
C HIS A 33 -20.12 2.10 -5.05
N VAL A 34 -18.88 2.46 -4.73
CA VAL A 34 -17.87 1.57 -4.18
C VAL A 34 -17.46 2.10 -2.80
N LEU A 35 -17.97 1.48 -1.74
CA LEU A 35 -17.64 1.83 -0.36
C LEU A 35 -16.25 1.31 0.06
N HIS A 36 -15.95 0.07 -0.29
CA HIS A 36 -14.66 -0.58 -0.05
C HIS A 36 -13.98 -0.92 -1.37
N ASN A 37 -12.67 -0.77 -1.46
CA ASN A 37 -11.94 -1.16 -2.67
C ASN A 37 -11.72 -2.68 -2.76
N ASP A 38 -11.33 -3.15 -3.93
CA ASP A 38 -10.92 -4.53 -4.20
C ASP A 38 -9.82 -5.03 -3.24
N SER A 39 -8.85 -4.18 -2.90
CA SER A 39 -7.77 -4.56 -1.97
C SER A 39 -8.28 -4.88 -0.57
N TRP A 40 -9.32 -4.17 -0.10
CA TRP A 40 -9.99 -4.43 1.17
C TRP A 40 -10.73 -5.77 1.13
N ALA A 41 -11.42 -6.06 0.02
CA ALA A 41 -12.13 -7.32 -0.19
C ALA A 41 -11.16 -8.52 -0.17
N LEU A 42 -10.03 -8.41 -0.86
CA LEU A 42 -8.98 -9.43 -0.88
C LEU A 42 -8.35 -9.63 0.49
N ALA A 43 -8.12 -8.55 1.24
CA ALA A 43 -7.60 -8.63 2.61
C ALA A 43 -8.58 -9.35 3.55
N LEU A 44 -9.87 -9.04 3.49
CA LEU A 44 -10.91 -9.72 4.28
C LEU A 44 -10.92 -11.22 3.99
N ALA A 45 -10.87 -11.59 2.71
CA ALA A 45 -10.85 -12.98 2.26
C ALA A 45 -9.59 -13.72 2.72
N GLY A 46 -8.43 -13.05 2.67
CA GLY A 46 -7.16 -13.57 3.18
C GLY A 46 -7.22 -13.84 4.68
N HIS A 47 -7.72 -12.88 5.47
CA HIS A 47 -7.88 -13.04 6.91
C HIS A 47 -8.88 -14.16 7.26
N ALA A 48 -10.03 -14.21 6.60
CA ALA A 48 -11.03 -15.27 6.83
C ALA A 48 -10.44 -16.67 6.54
N ARG A 49 -9.70 -16.83 5.44
CA ARG A 49 -9.01 -18.08 5.11
C ARG A 49 -7.96 -18.45 6.16
N GLU A 50 -7.13 -17.51 6.56
CA GLU A 50 -6.05 -17.76 7.52
C GLU A 50 -6.59 -18.15 8.90
N ILE A 51 -7.64 -17.45 9.36
CA ILE A 51 -8.32 -17.75 10.63
C ILE A 51 -8.95 -19.14 10.59
N ALA A 52 -9.58 -19.52 9.47
CA ALA A 52 -10.14 -20.86 9.28
C ALA A 52 -9.05 -21.95 9.31
N LEU A 53 -7.91 -21.74 8.63
CA LEU A 53 -6.81 -22.71 8.58
C LEU A 53 -6.14 -22.94 9.93
N ARG A 54 -6.09 -21.91 10.78
CA ARG A 54 -5.47 -21.99 12.11
C ARG A 54 -6.39 -22.55 13.19
N ARG A 55 -7.67 -22.85 12.88
CA ARG A 55 -8.63 -23.34 13.87
C ARG A 55 -8.41 -24.84 14.13
N PRO A 56 -8.14 -25.26 15.38
CA PRO A 56 -7.90 -26.66 15.70
C PRO A 56 -9.19 -27.49 15.50
N GLY A 57 -9.07 -28.61 14.78
CA GLY A 57 -10.20 -29.52 14.51
C GLY A 57 -11.19 -29.04 13.45
N ALA A 58 -10.89 -27.94 12.73
CA ALA A 58 -11.74 -27.46 11.65
C ALA A 58 -11.78 -28.41 10.46
N SER A 59 -12.94 -28.48 9.79
CA SER A 59 -13.09 -29.21 8.52
C SER A 59 -12.14 -28.65 7.46
N PRO A 60 -11.52 -29.48 6.59
CA PRO A 60 -10.75 -28.99 5.44
C PRO A 60 -11.56 -28.07 4.52
N ASP A 61 -12.89 -28.21 4.53
CA ASP A 61 -13.82 -27.39 3.74
C ASP A 61 -14.01 -25.97 4.28
N LEU A 62 -13.67 -25.72 5.56
CA LEU A 62 -13.96 -24.45 6.23
C LEU A 62 -13.18 -23.28 5.59
N ALA A 63 -11.91 -23.48 5.24
CA ALA A 63 -11.07 -22.40 4.74
C ALA A 63 -11.47 -21.89 3.33
N PRO A 64 -11.76 -22.77 2.35
CA PRO A 64 -12.31 -22.33 1.07
C PRO A 64 -13.69 -21.68 1.20
N LEU A 65 -14.56 -22.20 2.09
CA LEU A 65 -15.87 -21.61 2.36
C LEU A 65 -15.76 -20.23 3.02
N ALA A 66 -14.81 -20.05 3.95
CA ALA A 66 -14.51 -18.78 4.60
C ALA A 66 -14.03 -17.72 3.60
N ARG A 67 -13.10 -18.09 2.72
CA ARG A 67 -12.64 -17.21 1.63
C ARG A 67 -13.79 -16.81 0.71
N THR A 68 -14.58 -17.79 0.26
CA THR A 68 -15.73 -17.56 -0.63
C THR A 68 -16.73 -16.62 0.00
N CYS A 69 -17.13 -16.89 1.24
CA CYS A 69 -18.13 -16.08 1.93
C CYS A 69 -17.64 -14.66 2.21
N ALA A 70 -16.36 -14.47 2.57
CA ALA A 70 -15.76 -13.15 2.74
C ALA A 70 -15.76 -12.32 1.45
N LEU A 71 -15.47 -12.94 0.30
CA LEU A 71 -15.53 -12.28 -1.00
C LEU A 71 -16.96 -11.87 -1.37
N LEU A 72 -17.94 -12.74 -1.15
CA LEU A 72 -19.35 -12.39 -1.40
C LEU A 72 -19.86 -11.31 -0.42
N GLU A 73 -19.44 -11.36 0.85
CA GLU A 73 -19.75 -10.34 1.83
C GLU A 73 -19.21 -8.96 1.40
N SER A 74 -18.02 -8.92 0.79
CA SER A 74 -17.46 -7.67 0.25
C SER A 74 -18.29 -7.10 -0.92
N CYS A 75 -18.86 -7.96 -1.76
CA CYS A 75 -19.71 -7.53 -2.89
C CYS A 75 -21.01 -6.87 -2.43
N ARG A 76 -21.43 -7.09 -1.18
CA ARG A 76 -22.63 -6.43 -0.62
C ARG A 76 -22.46 -4.92 -0.48
N TYR A 77 -21.22 -4.45 -0.43
CA TYR A 77 -20.88 -3.03 -0.34
C TYR A 77 -20.78 -2.33 -1.70
N TRP A 78 -21.13 -3.04 -2.79
CA TRP A 78 -21.06 -2.53 -4.17
C TRP A 78 -22.42 -2.64 -4.85
N GLY A 79 -23.03 -1.52 -5.23
CA GLY A 79 -24.33 -1.55 -5.90
C GLY A 79 -24.94 -0.18 -6.18
N VAL A 80 -25.97 -0.18 -7.03
CA VAL A 80 -26.75 1.01 -7.39
C VAL A 80 -27.86 1.20 -6.34
N GLY A 81 -27.57 1.99 -5.31
CA GLY A 81 -28.51 2.29 -4.23
C GLY A 81 -27.80 2.78 -2.96
N SER A 82 -28.59 3.26 -1.99
CA SER A 82 -28.11 3.69 -0.67
C SER A 82 -27.76 2.51 0.26
N GLY A 83 -28.39 1.35 0.10
CA GLY A 83 -28.24 0.24 1.04
C GLY A 83 -27.07 -0.73 0.77
N ILE A 84 -26.57 -1.37 1.84
CA ILE A 84 -25.78 -2.61 1.74
C ILE A 84 -26.68 -3.71 1.17
N ARG A 85 -26.26 -4.37 0.09
CA ARG A 85 -27.06 -5.42 -0.57
C ARG A 85 -27.29 -6.61 0.35
N ASP A 86 -28.39 -7.32 0.13
CA ASP A 86 -28.66 -8.54 0.88
C ASP A 86 -27.73 -9.68 0.45
N MET A 87 -27.28 -10.49 1.41
CA MET A 87 -26.38 -11.60 1.14
C MET A 87 -27.03 -12.66 0.26
N THR A 88 -28.36 -12.82 0.35
CA THR A 88 -29.10 -13.79 -0.47
C THR A 88 -29.11 -13.40 -1.95
N GLU A 89 -29.20 -12.11 -2.24
CA GLU A 89 -29.16 -11.55 -3.59
C GLU A 89 -27.79 -11.77 -4.24
N VAL A 90 -26.71 -11.38 -3.53
CA VAL A 90 -25.33 -11.58 -4.01
C VAL A 90 -25.00 -13.06 -4.19
N ALA A 91 -25.46 -13.92 -3.27
CA ALA A 91 -25.26 -15.37 -3.40
C ALA A 91 -26.03 -15.95 -4.61
N SER A 92 -27.20 -15.41 -4.95
CA SER A 92 -27.96 -15.80 -6.13
C SER A 92 -27.26 -15.39 -7.43
N GLU A 93 -26.72 -14.17 -7.50
CA GLU A 93 -25.93 -13.71 -8.64
C GLU A 93 -24.67 -14.56 -8.84
N PHE A 94 -23.97 -14.88 -7.75
CA PHE A 94 -22.79 -15.75 -7.81
C PHE A 94 -23.12 -17.17 -8.28
N THR A 95 -24.28 -17.69 -7.85
CA THR A 95 -24.80 -18.99 -8.31
C THR A 95 -25.05 -18.98 -9.82
N GLN A 96 -25.63 -17.90 -10.35
CA GLN A 96 -25.85 -17.72 -11.79
C GLN A 96 -24.51 -17.57 -12.55
N TRP A 97 -23.54 -16.85 -11.99
CA TRP A 97 -22.21 -16.65 -12.58
C TRP A 97 -21.45 -17.95 -12.79
N THR A 98 -21.45 -18.82 -11.78
CA THR A 98 -20.70 -20.09 -11.82
C THR A 98 -21.40 -21.17 -12.64
N GLY A 99 -22.72 -21.12 -12.76
CA GLY A 99 -23.49 -22.06 -13.59
C GLY A 99 -23.68 -23.44 -12.95
N PRO A 100 -24.23 -24.42 -13.71
CA PRO A 100 -24.65 -25.72 -13.17
C PRO A 100 -23.48 -26.63 -12.79
N ASP A 101 -22.29 -26.44 -13.36
CA ASP A 101 -21.10 -27.27 -13.09
C ASP A 101 -20.62 -27.16 -11.63
N TYR A 102 -21.03 -26.10 -10.93
CA TYR A 102 -20.69 -25.82 -9.53
C TYR A 102 -21.82 -26.15 -8.55
N LEU A 103 -22.82 -26.93 -8.96
CA LEU A 103 -24.00 -27.24 -8.12
C LEU A 103 -23.62 -27.80 -6.73
N ASN A 104 -22.72 -28.79 -6.68
CA ASN A 104 -22.29 -29.42 -5.44
C ASN A 104 -21.61 -28.44 -4.47
N PRO A 105 -20.56 -27.70 -4.87
CA PRO A 105 -19.92 -26.71 -3.99
C PRO A 105 -20.85 -25.52 -3.66
N GLN A 106 -21.78 -25.13 -4.53
CA GLN A 106 -22.82 -24.14 -4.23
C GLN A 106 -23.78 -24.61 -3.14
N MET A 107 -24.19 -25.88 -3.13
CA MET A 107 -25.04 -26.42 -2.06
C MET A 107 -24.33 -26.38 -0.70
N ALA A 108 -23.03 -26.70 -0.68
CA ALA A 108 -22.21 -26.59 0.54
C ALA A 108 -22.09 -25.14 1.02
N LEU A 109 -21.83 -24.19 0.10
CA LEU A 109 -21.82 -22.77 0.41
C LEU A 109 -23.17 -22.30 0.97
N LYS A 110 -24.28 -22.61 0.30
CA LYS A 110 -25.63 -22.25 0.74
C LYS A 110 -25.97 -22.81 2.13
N ALA A 111 -25.53 -24.03 2.43
CA ALA A 111 -25.71 -24.63 3.75
C ALA A 111 -24.91 -23.90 4.84
N ALA A 112 -23.76 -23.31 4.49
CA ALA A 112 -22.89 -22.59 5.43
C ALA A 112 -23.25 -21.10 5.59
N LEU A 113 -23.92 -20.49 4.60
CA LEU A 113 -24.36 -19.08 4.63
C LEU A 113 -25.42 -18.78 5.71
N PRO A 114 -25.65 -17.49 6.06
CA PRO A 114 -26.73 -17.09 6.95
C PRO A 114 -28.09 -17.62 6.47
N GLY A 115 -28.83 -18.31 7.34
CA GLY A 115 -30.10 -18.98 7.01
C GLY A 115 -29.97 -20.44 6.55
N GLY A 116 -28.75 -20.95 6.34
CA GLY A 116 -28.49 -22.37 6.07
C GLY A 116 -28.57 -23.25 7.34
N SER A 117 -28.50 -24.57 7.15
CA SER A 117 -28.51 -25.58 8.23
C SER A 117 -27.28 -26.50 8.19
N GLY A 118 -26.19 -26.08 7.54
CA GLY A 118 -24.98 -26.87 7.39
C GLY A 118 -24.14 -26.96 8.66
N PRO A 119 -23.30 -28.00 8.80
CA PRO A 119 -22.50 -28.23 10.00
C PRO A 119 -21.44 -27.14 10.22
N GLN A 120 -20.89 -26.55 9.15
CA GLN A 120 -19.86 -25.50 9.24
C GLN A 120 -20.44 -24.09 9.44
N ARG A 121 -21.78 -23.92 9.49
CA ARG A 121 -22.41 -22.59 9.55
C ARG A 121 -21.97 -21.77 10.76
N ALA A 122 -21.98 -22.37 11.94
CA ALA A 122 -21.60 -21.68 13.17
C ALA A 122 -20.12 -21.30 13.15
N GLU A 123 -19.27 -22.22 12.72
CA GLU A 123 -17.82 -21.99 12.62
C GLU A 123 -17.48 -20.91 11.60
N LEU A 124 -18.13 -20.94 10.44
CA LEU A 124 -17.97 -19.93 9.39
C LEU A 124 -18.39 -18.54 9.86
N ALA A 125 -19.53 -18.44 10.56
CA ALA A 125 -19.98 -17.18 11.13
C ALA A 125 -18.99 -16.62 12.16
N ASP A 126 -18.35 -17.48 12.96
CA ASP A 126 -17.31 -17.06 13.89
C ASP A 126 -16.06 -16.54 13.17
N VAL A 127 -15.61 -17.27 12.13
CA VAL A 127 -14.44 -16.91 11.34
C VAL A 127 -14.63 -15.57 10.65
N LEU A 128 -15.79 -15.34 10.03
CA LEU A 128 -16.10 -14.08 9.36
C LEU A 128 -16.19 -12.92 10.35
N HIS A 129 -16.83 -13.13 11.51
CA HIS A 129 -16.88 -12.15 12.58
C HIS A 129 -15.46 -11.75 13.04
N ASP A 130 -14.59 -12.73 13.26
CA ASP A 130 -13.21 -12.49 13.69
C ASP A 130 -12.37 -11.81 12.59
N ALA A 131 -12.58 -12.16 11.31
CA ALA A 131 -11.91 -11.54 10.18
C ALA A 131 -12.31 -10.06 10.01
N GLN A 132 -13.61 -9.77 10.07
CA GLN A 132 -14.14 -8.40 10.02
C GLN A 132 -13.64 -7.57 11.21
N LEU A 133 -13.61 -8.14 12.41
CA LEU A 133 -13.08 -7.47 13.59
C LEU A 133 -11.58 -7.18 13.46
N ALA A 134 -10.79 -8.12 12.96
CA ALA A 134 -9.36 -7.91 12.71
C ALA A 134 -9.14 -6.74 11.73
N GLN A 135 -9.92 -6.68 10.65
CA GLN A 135 -9.83 -5.61 9.66
C GLN A 135 -10.26 -4.24 10.21
N ARG A 136 -11.31 -4.20 11.04
CA ARG A 136 -11.74 -2.98 11.76
C ARG A 136 -10.66 -2.48 12.73
N LEU A 137 -9.95 -3.39 13.40
CA LEU A 137 -8.85 -3.00 14.28
C LEU A 137 -7.62 -2.52 13.52
N LEU A 138 -7.28 -3.15 12.40
CA LEU A 138 -6.16 -2.72 11.55
C LEU A 138 -6.42 -1.35 10.89
N SER A 139 -7.68 -1.03 10.59
CA SER A 139 -8.07 0.27 10.01
C SER A 139 -8.19 1.40 11.03
N GLY A 140 -8.30 1.11 12.33
CA GLY A 140 -8.23 2.09 13.41
C GLY A 140 -9.18 3.29 13.21
N ALA A 141 -8.63 4.51 13.19
CA ALA A 141 -9.40 5.74 12.99
C ALA A 141 -9.92 5.92 11.55
N GLU A 142 -9.26 5.34 10.55
CA GLU A 142 -9.73 5.37 9.16
C GLU A 142 -10.99 4.48 9.00
N GLY A 143 -11.08 3.39 9.77
CA GLY A 143 -12.27 2.55 9.85
C GLY A 143 -13.51 3.28 10.37
N ALA A 144 -13.33 4.27 11.24
CA ALA A 144 -14.43 5.09 11.76
C ALA A 144 -15.00 6.05 10.70
N GLU A 145 -14.15 6.60 9.83
CA GLU A 145 -14.58 7.41 8.68
C GLU A 145 -15.31 6.56 7.65
N LEU A 146 -14.85 5.33 7.40
CA LEU A 146 -15.55 4.36 6.56
C LEU A 146 -16.91 3.99 7.16
N SER A 147 -16.99 3.76 8.48
CA SER A 147 -18.25 3.47 9.18
C SER A 147 -19.20 4.67 9.14
N TRP A 148 -18.67 5.90 9.18
CA TRP A 148 -19.45 7.12 8.96
C TRP A 148 -19.97 7.24 7.53
N LEU A 149 -19.15 6.90 6.53
CA LEU A 149 -19.60 6.84 5.14
C LEU A 149 -20.66 5.76 4.96
N GLU A 150 -20.48 4.56 5.52
CA GLU A 150 -21.47 3.47 5.50
C GLU A 150 -22.81 3.92 6.12
N ALA A 151 -22.78 4.52 7.31
CA ALA A 151 -23.98 5.04 7.97
C ALA A 151 -24.67 6.13 7.12
N ARG A 152 -23.89 7.04 6.53
CA ARG A 152 -24.40 8.11 5.68
C ARG A 152 -25.01 7.60 4.38
N TYR A 153 -24.40 6.61 3.75
CA TYR A 153 -24.90 6.06 2.50
C TYR A 153 -26.10 5.13 2.73
N SER A 154 -26.16 4.40 3.86
CA SER A 154 -27.27 3.49 4.20
C SER A 154 -28.65 4.13 4.43
N GLN A 155 -28.74 5.46 4.57
CA GLN A 155 -30.03 6.14 4.77
C GLN A 155 -30.67 6.56 3.44
N PRO A 156 -31.98 6.27 3.23
CA PRO A 156 -32.71 6.78 2.08
C PRO A 156 -32.83 8.30 2.15
N THR A 157 -32.86 8.91 0.97
CA THR A 157 -32.52 10.30 0.62
C THR A 157 -33.34 11.41 1.29
N ASP A 158 -34.18 11.10 2.27
CA ASP A 158 -35.11 12.03 2.93
C ASP A 158 -34.82 12.29 4.43
N ALA A 159 -33.78 11.67 5.00
CA ALA A 159 -33.35 11.96 6.38
C ALA A 159 -32.14 12.92 6.39
N GLU A 160 -32.39 14.22 6.51
CA GLU A 160 -31.38 15.24 6.82
C GLU A 160 -30.82 15.13 8.26
N GLU A 161 -30.58 13.92 8.77
CA GLU A 161 -29.79 13.76 9.99
C GLU A 161 -28.31 13.69 9.62
N THR A 162 -27.69 14.86 9.47
CA THR A 162 -26.22 15.01 9.53
C THR A 162 -25.71 14.49 10.87
N THR A 163 -25.48 13.17 10.97
CA THR A 163 -24.89 12.55 12.15
C THR A 163 -23.54 13.21 12.37
N SER A 164 -23.38 13.87 13.52
CA SER A 164 -22.15 14.62 13.78
C SER A 164 -20.98 13.65 13.76
N ARG A 165 -19.86 14.01 13.11
CA ARG A 165 -18.66 13.16 13.02
C ARG A 165 -18.23 12.61 14.39
N LEU A 166 -18.42 13.42 15.45
CA LEU A 166 -18.17 13.05 16.83
C LEU A 166 -19.06 11.90 17.32
N GLU A 167 -20.35 11.92 16.98
CA GLU A 167 -21.31 10.90 17.37
C GLU A 167 -20.99 9.55 16.72
N VAL A 168 -20.65 9.53 15.44
CA VAL A 168 -20.24 8.29 14.77
C VAL A 168 -18.94 7.73 15.33
N LEU A 169 -17.96 8.58 15.64
CA LEU A 169 -16.74 8.14 16.32
C LEU A 169 -17.01 7.56 17.70
N ARG A 170 -17.96 8.12 18.46
CA ARG A 170 -18.39 7.58 19.75
C ARG A 170 -19.07 6.22 19.59
N THR A 171 -19.96 6.09 18.61
CA THR A 171 -20.65 4.83 18.30
C THR A 171 -19.64 3.75 17.90
N TYR A 172 -18.74 4.05 16.96
CA TYR A 172 -17.70 3.12 16.51
C TYR A 172 -16.76 2.69 17.65
N LEU A 173 -16.35 3.62 18.51
CA LEU A 173 -15.54 3.32 19.68
C LEU A 173 -16.28 2.42 20.70
N ASN A 174 -17.58 2.66 20.91
CA ASN A 174 -18.38 1.81 21.79
C ASN A 174 -18.57 0.40 21.21
N GLU A 175 -18.80 0.29 19.91
CA GLU A 175 -18.85 -1.00 19.22
C GLU A 175 -17.54 -1.78 19.33
N LEU A 176 -16.39 -1.13 19.10
CA LEU A 176 -15.09 -1.77 19.24
C LEU A 176 -14.76 -2.16 20.69
N ARG A 177 -15.26 -1.43 21.69
CA ARG A 177 -15.16 -1.82 23.11
C ARG A 177 -15.98 -3.06 23.42
N ALA A 178 -17.17 -3.17 22.85
CA ALA A 178 -18.07 -4.30 23.03
C ALA A 178 -17.61 -5.54 22.22
N ALA A 179 -16.95 -5.32 21.08
CA ALA A 179 -16.50 -6.37 20.19
C ALA A 179 -15.41 -7.23 20.84
N ARG A 180 -15.57 -8.55 20.75
CA ARG A 180 -14.59 -9.53 21.20
C ARG A 180 -14.37 -10.55 20.09
N PHE A 181 -13.10 -10.94 19.90
CA PHE A 181 -12.77 -12.11 19.09
C PHE A 181 -13.39 -13.35 19.72
N ARG A 182 -14.05 -14.18 18.91
CA ARG A 182 -14.65 -15.44 19.31
C ARG A 182 -13.57 -16.52 19.50
N ASN A 183 -12.50 -16.46 18.71
CA ASN A 183 -11.29 -17.24 18.94
C ASN A 183 -10.43 -16.65 20.08
N GLY A 184 -10.17 -17.46 21.12
CA GLY A 184 -9.36 -17.06 22.27
C GLY A 184 -7.87 -16.85 21.97
N GLU A 185 -7.33 -17.46 20.92
CA GLU A 185 -5.94 -17.25 20.49
C GLU A 185 -5.79 -15.90 19.78
N LEU A 186 -6.68 -15.60 18.82
CA LEU A 186 -6.74 -14.30 18.16
C LEU A 186 -6.95 -13.17 19.17
N ARG A 187 -7.80 -13.39 20.18
CA ARG A 187 -8.02 -12.43 21.26
C ARG A 187 -6.71 -12.05 21.97
N ARG A 188 -5.83 -13.01 22.23
CA ARG A 188 -4.52 -12.76 22.86
C ARG A 188 -3.58 -12.04 21.92
N GLN A 189 -3.50 -12.48 20.66
CA GLN A 189 -2.63 -11.88 19.66
C GLN A 189 -2.97 -10.41 19.38
N TYR A 190 -4.26 -10.08 19.27
CA TYR A 190 -4.74 -8.73 18.97
C TYR A 190 -4.99 -7.88 20.21
N GLN A 191 -4.77 -8.37 21.43
CA GLN A 191 -5.07 -7.64 22.67
C GLN A 191 -4.32 -6.30 22.75
N ALA A 192 -3.03 -6.28 22.39
CA ALA A 192 -2.20 -5.08 22.40
C ALA A 192 -2.62 -4.09 21.30
N THR A 193 -2.95 -4.60 20.10
CA THR A 193 -3.46 -3.77 19.00
C THR A 193 -4.83 -3.18 19.34
N HIS A 194 -5.71 -3.99 19.95
CA HIS A 194 -7.05 -3.58 20.38
C HIS A 194 -7.00 -2.45 21.40
N SER A 195 -6.17 -2.57 22.44
CA SER A 195 -6.03 -1.52 23.45
C SER A 195 -5.41 -0.23 22.90
N ALA A 196 -4.43 -0.33 22.00
CA ALA A 196 -3.83 0.82 21.34
C ALA A 196 -4.85 1.58 20.47
N VAL A 197 -5.62 0.87 19.65
CA VAL A 197 -6.65 1.45 18.77
C VAL A 197 -7.76 2.12 19.60
N LEU A 198 -8.22 1.47 20.67
CA LEU A 198 -9.22 2.06 21.56
C LEU A 198 -8.74 3.35 22.23
N LEU A 199 -7.47 3.40 22.64
CA LEU A 199 -6.88 4.59 23.24
C LEU A 199 -6.77 5.73 22.23
N ASP A 200 -6.34 5.43 21.00
CA ASP A 200 -6.22 6.44 19.95
C ASP A 200 -7.58 6.98 19.49
N LEU A 201 -8.59 6.12 19.35
CA LEU A 201 -9.97 6.53 19.09
C LEU A 201 -10.53 7.38 20.24
N GLN A 202 -10.26 7.01 21.50
CA GLN A 202 -10.70 7.79 22.66
C GLN A 202 -10.08 9.19 22.64
N ARG A 203 -8.76 9.31 22.39
CA ARG A 203 -8.08 10.61 22.26
C ARG A 203 -8.68 11.48 21.17
N LEU A 204 -9.11 10.87 20.06
CA LEU A 204 -9.74 11.57 18.94
C LEU A 204 -11.13 12.09 19.33
N VAL A 205 -11.95 11.28 20.00
CA VAL A 205 -13.24 11.69 20.57
C VAL A 205 -13.06 12.84 21.57
N ASP A 206 -12.08 12.76 22.46
CA ASP A 206 -11.80 13.79 23.46
C ASP A 206 -11.36 15.12 22.81
N LYS A 207 -10.52 15.04 21.75
CA LYS A 207 -10.07 16.21 20.97
C LYS A 207 -11.19 16.89 20.19
N LEU A 208 -12.14 16.13 19.66
CA LEU A 208 -13.30 16.70 18.96
C LEU A 208 -14.32 17.27 19.94
N THR A 209 -14.49 16.64 21.10
CA THR A 209 -15.36 17.14 22.18
C THR A 209 -14.82 18.48 22.73
N SER A 210 -13.50 18.61 22.93
CA SER A 210 -12.90 19.86 23.41
C SER A 210 -12.96 21.03 22.43
N ARG A 211 -13.03 20.76 21.12
CA ARG A 211 -13.23 21.77 20.07
C ARG A 211 -14.67 22.31 19.97
N GLN A 212 -15.66 21.59 20.49
CA GLN A 212 -17.05 22.05 20.55
C GLN A 212 -17.30 23.01 21.72
N SER A 213 -16.40 23.05 22.72
CA SER A 213 -16.42 24.13 23.73
C SER A 213 -15.91 25.44 23.11
N PRO A 214 -16.62 26.56 23.29
CA PRO A 214 -16.27 27.82 22.63
C PRO A 214 -14.94 28.35 23.16
N ALA A 215 -13.90 28.32 22.33
CA ALA A 215 -12.66 29.04 22.60
C ALA A 215 -12.79 30.48 22.09
N THR A 216 -12.96 31.40 23.04
CA THR A 216 -12.89 32.85 22.84
C THR A 216 -11.50 33.26 22.32
N HIS A 217 -11.51 34.26 21.43
CA HIS A 217 -10.38 35.02 20.86
C HIS A 217 -9.68 34.42 19.62
N LEU A 218 -10.18 34.87 18.46
CA LEU A 218 -9.43 34.93 17.20
C LEU A 218 -8.30 35.99 17.32
N ALA A 219 -7.05 35.57 17.15
CA ALA A 219 -5.92 36.47 16.88
C ALA A 219 -5.86 36.79 15.36
N PRO A 220 -5.47 38.01 14.95
CA PRO A 220 -5.65 38.45 13.57
C PRO A 220 -4.61 37.83 12.63
N ALA A 221 -5.05 37.54 11.40
CA ALA A 221 -4.22 37.03 10.32
C ALA A 221 -3.14 38.05 9.91
N ARG A 222 -1.87 37.65 9.97
CA ARG A 222 -0.74 38.46 9.49
C ARG A 222 -0.59 38.29 7.96
N ARG A 223 -0.59 39.42 7.24
CA ARG A 223 -0.42 39.50 5.77
C ARG A 223 0.89 38.83 5.32
N ARG A 224 0.83 37.99 4.27
CA ARG A 224 2.00 37.48 3.55
C ARG A 224 2.62 38.59 2.69
N PRO A 225 3.95 38.70 2.56
CA PRO A 225 4.56 39.55 1.54
C PRO A 225 4.40 38.93 0.14
N ARG A 226 4.14 39.79 -0.85
CA ARG A 226 4.12 39.44 -2.28
C ARG A 226 5.56 39.16 -2.74
N ILE A 227 5.83 37.96 -3.25
CA ILE A 227 7.07 37.67 -3.97
C ILE A 227 6.90 38.19 -5.41
N ASN A 228 7.72 39.17 -5.80
CA ASN A 228 7.86 39.59 -7.19
C ASN A 228 8.52 38.47 -7.99
N LYS A 229 7.92 38.10 -9.12
CA LYS A 229 8.51 37.17 -10.09
C LYS A 229 9.64 37.89 -10.83
N GLY A 230 10.86 37.40 -10.66
CA GLY A 230 11.97 37.66 -11.57
C GLY A 230 13.28 37.93 -10.84
N VAL A 231 14.05 36.88 -10.52
CA VAL A 231 15.52 36.82 -10.50
C VAL A 231 15.91 35.33 -10.61
N GLY A 232 16.99 35.03 -11.34
CA GLY A 232 17.52 33.69 -11.55
C GLY A 232 17.98 32.99 -10.27
N TYR A 233 18.25 31.69 -10.39
CA TYR A 233 18.75 30.84 -9.32
C TYR A 233 20.11 31.35 -8.83
N GLN A 234 20.09 32.11 -7.74
CA GLN A 234 21.26 32.34 -6.90
C GLN A 234 21.27 31.25 -5.84
N GLU A 235 22.31 30.42 -5.85
CA GLU A 235 22.63 29.50 -4.75
C GLU A 235 22.83 30.32 -3.47
N PHE A 236 21.93 30.16 -2.52
CA PHE A 236 22.12 30.61 -1.14
C PHE A 236 22.78 29.45 -0.38
N ASP A 237 24.07 29.59 -0.09
CA ASP A 237 24.88 28.68 0.75
C ASP A 237 24.66 28.89 2.26
N GLU A 238 23.72 29.75 2.66
CA GLU A 238 23.40 29.98 4.08
C GLU A 238 22.38 28.96 4.61
N PRO A 239 22.62 28.31 5.76
CA PRO A 239 21.66 27.41 6.37
C PRO A 239 20.35 28.15 6.65
N TYR A 240 19.24 27.69 6.09
CA TYR A 240 17.93 28.28 6.36
C TYR A 240 17.57 28.10 7.85
N GLU A 241 17.58 29.21 8.60
CA GLU A 241 17.15 29.20 10.00
C GLU A 241 15.63 29.07 10.09
N PHE A 242 15.18 27.91 10.57
CA PHE A 242 13.76 27.68 10.79
C PHE A 242 13.26 28.43 12.02
N GLN A 243 12.43 29.45 11.83
CA GLN A 243 11.78 30.19 12.92
C GLN A 243 10.28 29.82 13.00
N GLY A 244 9.82 29.39 14.18
CA GLY A 244 8.39 29.19 14.47
C GLY A 244 7.86 27.75 14.35
N LEU A 245 8.72 26.75 14.15
CA LEU A 245 8.36 25.32 14.20
C LEU A 245 8.06 24.83 15.62
N SER A 246 8.48 25.56 16.65
CA SER A 246 8.13 25.27 18.06
C SER A 246 6.62 25.22 18.34
N SER A 247 5.82 25.94 17.55
CA SER A 247 4.35 25.88 17.62
C SER A 247 3.77 24.53 17.17
N LEU A 248 4.54 23.70 16.46
CA LEU A 248 4.12 22.35 16.04
C LEU A 248 4.10 21.36 17.20
N GLU A 249 4.86 21.57 18.27
CA GLU A 249 4.85 20.66 19.43
C GLU A 249 3.68 20.91 20.39
N SER A 250 3.25 22.17 20.50
CA SER A 250 2.15 22.59 21.37
C SER A 250 0.81 22.73 20.64
N GLY A 251 0.84 22.81 19.30
CA GLY A 251 -0.33 23.01 18.45
C GLY A 251 -1.09 21.73 18.07
N PRO A 252 -2.35 21.86 17.62
CA PRO A 252 -3.20 20.73 17.21
C PRO A 252 -2.65 19.94 16.00
N THR A 253 -1.64 20.51 15.32
CA THR A 253 -0.96 20.00 14.14
C THR A 253 0.20 19.05 14.45
N ARG A 254 0.63 18.85 15.71
CA ARG A 254 1.72 17.93 16.08
C ARG A 254 1.61 16.55 15.45
N GLN A 255 0.44 15.92 15.61
CA GLN A 255 0.15 14.58 15.08
C GLN A 255 0.09 14.57 13.54
N ALA A 256 -0.38 15.67 12.95
CA ALA A 256 -0.42 15.84 11.50
C ALA A 256 1.01 16.00 10.94
N ALA A 257 1.86 16.79 11.60
CA ALA A 257 3.27 16.94 11.24
C ALA A 257 4.04 15.62 11.40
N GLN A 258 3.86 14.91 12.51
CA GLN A 258 4.47 13.59 12.72
C GLN A 258 4.01 12.58 11.68
N THR A 259 2.70 12.52 11.40
CA THR A 259 2.16 11.64 10.35
C THR A 259 2.66 12.03 8.98
N TYR A 260 2.70 13.32 8.66
CA TYR A 260 3.22 13.84 7.40
C TYR A 260 4.67 13.42 7.20
N PHE A 261 5.56 13.74 8.13
CA PHE A 261 6.97 13.36 8.03
C PHE A 261 7.12 11.84 7.92
N ARG A 262 6.44 11.06 8.76
CA ARG A 262 6.46 9.58 8.70
C ARG A 262 6.04 9.05 7.32
N THR A 263 4.92 9.54 6.78
CA THR A 263 4.40 9.12 5.48
C THR A 263 5.34 9.52 4.36
N VAL A 264 5.86 10.74 4.39
CA VAL A 264 6.75 11.25 3.35
C VAL A 264 8.10 10.51 3.38
N PHE A 265 8.72 10.33 4.55
CA PHE A 265 9.95 9.53 4.67
C PHE A 265 9.74 8.10 4.19
N ARG A 266 8.62 7.44 4.58
CA ARG A 266 8.27 6.10 4.08
C ARG A 266 8.11 6.09 2.56
N ASN A 267 7.47 7.11 1.99
CA ASN A 267 7.33 7.23 0.55
C ASN A 267 8.69 7.39 -0.16
N HIS A 268 9.59 8.22 0.36
CA HIS A 268 10.94 8.39 -0.20
C HIS A 268 11.77 7.10 -0.13
N ILE A 269 11.70 6.36 0.98
CA ILE A 269 12.35 5.05 1.13
C ILE A 269 11.79 4.08 0.08
N ASN A 270 10.45 4.01 -0.06
CA ASN A 270 9.80 3.17 -1.06
C ASN A 270 10.20 3.58 -2.49
N LEU A 271 10.22 4.87 -2.81
CA LEU A 271 10.64 5.39 -4.12
C LEU A 271 12.09 5.05 -4.44
N SER A 272 12.99 5.11 -3.44
CA SER A 272 14.37 4.66 -3.59
C SER A 272 14.43 3.16 -3.86
N ALA A 273 13.72 2.35 -3.07
CA ALA A 273 13.69 0.90 -3.26
C ALA A 273 13.15 0.51 -4.65
N MET A 274 12.12 1.21 -5.14
CA MET A 274 11.61 1.02 -6.50
C MET A 274 12.64 1.42 -7.57
N ALA A 275 13.44 2.46 -7.34
CA ALA A 275 14.52 2.83 -8.26
C ALA A 275 15.61 1.73 -8.30
N ASP A 276 15.99 1.21 -7.14
CA ASP A 276 16.98 0.14 -7.01
C ASP A 276 16.46 -1.16 -7.68
N GLN A 277 15.18 -1.48 -7.51
CA GLN A 277 14.52 -2.59 -8.22
C GLN A 277 14.55 -2.40 -9.74
N LYS A 278 14.24 -1.20 -10.25
CA LYS A 278 14.29 -0.91 -11.69
C LYS A 278 15.71 -1.00 -12.24
N ALA A 279 16.71 -0.59 -11.47
CA ALA A 279 18.12 -0.75 -11.84
C ALA A 279 18.51 -2.24 -11.90
N ALA A 280 18.08 -3.05 -10.92
CA ALA A 280 18.32 -4.50 -10.92
C ALA A 280 17.68 -5.21 -12.12
N ILE A 281 16.44 -4.84 -12.48
CA ILE A 281 15.78 -5.32 -13.71
C ILE A 281 16.58 -4.91 -14.95
N MET A 282 17.03 -3.66 -15.03
CA MET A 282 17.79 -3.18 -16.17
C MET A 282 19.13 -3.92 -16.34
N ILE A 283 19.82 -4.19 -15.23
CA ILE A 283 21.06 -4.97 -15.20
C ILE A 283 20.79 -6.41 -15.66
N SER A 284 19.76 -7.06 -15.13
CA SER A 284 19.46 -8.46 -15.46
C SER A 284 19.05 -8.64 -16.92
N VAL A 285 18.24 -7.73 -17.46
CA VAL A 285 17.83 -7.74 -18.87
C VAL A 285 19.05 -7.55 -19.79
N ASN A 286 19.91 -6.56 -19.51
CA ASN A 286 21.13 -6.34 -20.29
C ASN A 286 22.07 -7.54 -20.24
N ALA A 287 22.29 -8.12 -19.06
CA ALA A 287 23.14 -9.30 -18.89
C ALA A 287 22.59 -10.52 -19.63
N LEU A 288 21.27 -10.76 -19.54
CA LEU A 288 20.60 -11.87 -20.22
C LEU A 288 20.67 -11.71 -21.75
N LEU A 289 20.41 -10.51 -22.27
CA LEU A 289 20.43 -10.26 -23.72
C LEU A 289 21.86 -10.36 -24.28
N ILE A 290 22.85 -9.75 -23.63
CA ILE A 290 24.25 -9.88 -24.05
C ILE A 290 24.69 -11.34 -23.98
N GLY A 291 24.35 -12.06 -22.90
CA GLY A 291 24.63 -13.49 -22.77
C GLY A 291 24.03 -14.31 -23.91
N ALA A 292 22.75 -14.08 -24.24
CA ALA A 292 22.09 -14.75 -25.36
C ALA A 292 22.77 -14.45 -26.71
N LEU A 293 23.22 -13.22 -26.94
CA LEU A 293 23.92 -12.84 -28.16
C LEU A 293 25.30 -13.49 -28.28
N VAL A 294 26.04 -13.62 -27.17
CA VAL A 294 27.31 -14.34 -27.14
C VAL A 294 27.10 -15.82 -27.45
N THR A 295 26.11 -16.46 -26.82
CA THR A 295 25.76 -17.87 -27.11
C THR A 295 25.35 -18.05 -28.57
N PHE A 296 24.52 -17.15 -29.10
CA PHE A 296 24.06 -17.20 -30.48
C PHE A 296 25.20 -17.04 -31.49
N THR A 297 26.11 -16.08 -31.25
CA THR A 297 27.26 -15.81 -32.13
C THR A 297 28.25 -16.98 -32.12
N SER A 298 28.49 -17.57 -30.95
CA SER A 298 29.41 -18.71 -30.77
C SER A 298 28.86 -20.02 -31.36
N TYR A 299 27.57 -20.32 -31.13
CA TYR A 299 26.98 -21.59 -31.58
C TYR A 299 26.92 -21.75 -33.10
N ARG A 300 26.75 -20.66 -33.85
CA ARG A 300 26.62 -20.72 -35.33
C ARG A 300 27.89 -20.31 -36.10
N ASN A 301 29.01 -20.04 -35.43
CA ASN A 301 30.24 -19.54 -36.06
C ASN A 301 29.99 -18.36 -37.04
N TRP A 302 29.03 -17.50 -36.73
CA TRP A 302 28.65 -16.38 -37.61
C TRP A 302 29.79 -15.41 -37.87
N ALA A 303 30.77 -15.35 -36.96
CA ALA A 303 31.97 -14.55 -37.15
C ALA A 303 32.77 -14.97 -38.39
N GLU A 304 32.73 -16.25 -38.77
CA GLU A 304 33.41 -16.78 -39.96
C GLU A 304 32.48 -16.84 -41.17
N THR A 305 31.19 -17.12 -40.95
CA THR A 305 30.24 -17.38 -42.06
C THR A 305 29.58 -16.11 -42.61
N ARG A 306 29.29 -15.10 -41.76
CA ARG A 306 28.63 -13.83 -42.15
C ARG A 306 29.10 -12.67 -41.24
N PRO A 307 30.28 -12.10 -41.49
CA PRO A 307 30.85 -11.04 -40.64
C PRO A 307 29.99 -9.77 -40.58
N GLU A 308 29.16 -9.53 -41.60
CA GLU A 308 28.29 -8.35 -41.68
C GLU A 308 27.26 -8.29 -40.53
N ILE A 309 26.86 -9.45 -40.00
CA ILE A 309 25.89 -9.53 -38.89
C ILE A 309 26.56 -9.19 -37.55
N LEU A 310 27.89 -9.27 -37.45
CA LEU A 310 28.62 -8.86 -36.25
C LEU A 310 28.47 -7.36 -35.96
N LEU A 311 28.24 -6.54 -36.99
CA LEU A 311 28.14 -5.09 -36.84
C LEU A 311 26.92 -4.67 -35.99
N PRO A 312 25.66 -5.06 -36.31
CA PRO A 312 24.52 -4.79 -35.44
C PRO A 312 24.62 -5.48 -34.07
N LEU A 313 25.22 -6.67 -33.99
CA LEU A 313 25.47 -7.39 -32.73
C LEU A 313 26.42 -6.63 -31.79
N GLY A 314 27.54 -6.13 -32.34
CA GLY A 314 28.52 -5.33 -31.60
C GLY A 314 27.97 -3.98 -31.18
N LEU A 315 27.23 -3.31 -32.07
CA LEU A 315 26.55 -2.05 -31.77
C LEU A 315 25.58 -2.21 -30.59
N PHE A 316 24.72 -3.24 -30.62
CA PHE A 316 23.80 -3.53 -29.52
C PHE A 316 24.54 -3.83 -28.22
N SER A 317 25.61 -4.64 -28.30
CA SER A 317 26.39 -5.02 -27.13
C SER A 317 27.06 -3.81 -26.46
N ILE A 318 27.60 -2.88 -27.24
CA ILE A 318 28.18 -1.63 -26.72
C ILE A 318 27.10 -0.77 -26.06
N CYS A 319 25.96 -0.55 -26.71
CA CYS A 319 24.85 0.21 -26.14
C CYS A 319 24.30 -0.44 -24.85
N GLY A 320 24.16 -1.76 -24.85
CA GLY A 320 23.74 -2.55 -23.69
C GLY A 320 24.73 -2.45 -22.53
N LEU A 321 26.04 -2.46 -22.82
CA LEU A 321 27.08 -2.29 -21.80
C LEU A 321 27.09 -0.87 -21.22
N VAL A 322 26.96 0.16 -22.06
CA VAL A 322 26.83 1.55 -21.57
C VAL A 322 25.58 1.70 -20.71
N SER A 323 24.44 1.16 -21.16
CA SER A 323 23.21 1.15 -20.37
C SER A 323 23.38 0.45 -19.02
N LEU A 324 24.04 -0.71 -19.00
CA LEU A 324 24.34 -1.46 -17.77
C LEU A 324 25.23 -0.65 -16.82
N VAL A 325 26.21 0.09 -17.33
CA VAL A 325 27.05 0.99 -16.52
C VAL A 325 26.19 2.07 -15.85
N TYR A 326 25.28 2.73 -16.58
CA TYR A 326 24.37 3.72 -15.99
C TYR A 326 23.42 3.12 -14.95
N ALA A 327 22.89 1.93 -15.19
CA ALA A 327 22.05 1.22 -14.23
C ALA A 327 22.84 0.86 -12.95
N ALA A 328 24.07 0.35 -13.08
CA ALA A 328 24.94 0.07 -11.95
C ALA A 328 25.33 1.34 -11.17
N LEU A 329 25.61 2.45 -11.87
CA LEU A 329 25.87 3.75 -11.24
C LEU A 329 24.67 4.28 -10.46
N SER A 330 23.44 4.01 -10.92
CA SER A 330 22.22 4.41 -10.19
C SER A 330 22.02 3.65 -8.88
N ALA A 331 22.51 2.40 -8.79
CA ALA A 331 22.49 1.60 -7.57
C ALA A 331 23.62 1.95 -6.59
N ARG A 332 24.60 2.76 -7.00
CA ARG A 332 25.70 3.17 -6.12
C ARG A 332 25.19 4.19 -5.09
N PRO A 333 25.51 4.02 -3.79
CA PRO A 333 25.13 5.01 -2.78
C PRO A 333 25.80 6.36 -3.06
N SER A 334 25.03 7.44 -3.05
CA SER A 334 25.57 8.80 -3.23
C SER A 334 26.26 9.25 -1.94
N GLY A 335 27.59 9.36 -1.96
CA GLY A 335 28.38 9.61 -0.76
C GLY A 335 28.84 11.05 -0.51
N LYS A 336 28.23 12.10 -1.09
CA LYS A 336 28.93 13.39 -1.15
C LYS A 336 28.25 14.71 -0.79
N GLU A 337 26.96 14.81 -0.48
CA GLU A 337 26.39 16.16 -0.26
C GLU A 337 25.27 16.17 0.79
N GLN A 338 25.61 15.80 2.02
CA GLN A 338 24.81 16.26 3.14
C GLN A 338 25.68 17.11 4.07
N PRO A 339 25.19 18.26 4.55
CA PRO A 339 25.94 19.12 5.43
C PRO A 339 26.39 18.35 6.68
N GLU A 340 27.56 18.71 7.20
CA GLU A 340 28.33 17.99 8.24
C GLU A 340 27.59 17.75 9.57
N GLU A 341 26.37 18.28 9.75
CA GLU A 341 25.64 18.24 11.03
C GLU A 341 24.30 17.47 11.02
N ASN A 342 23.97 16.72 9.97
CA ASN A 342 22.74 15.93 9.98
C ASN A 342 22.88 14.65 10.82
N LEU A 343 22.55 14.73 12.11
CA LEU A 343 22.63 13.60 13.05
C LEU A 343 21.67 12.44 12.73
N ALA A 344 20.67 12.65 11.86
CA ALA A 344 19.77 11.58 11.41
C ALA A 344 20.39 10.71 10.30
N PHE A 345 21.45 11.19 9.65
CA PHE A 345 22.11 10.49 8.54
C PHE A 345 23.23 9.56 9.04
N PHE A 346 23.18 8.31 8.59
CA PHE A 346 24.12 7.28 9.03
C PHE A 346 25.58 7.60 8.74
N GLY A 347 25.88 8.25 7.61
CA GLY A 347 27.26 8.60 7.25
C GLY A 347 27.84 9.74 8.09
N SER A 348 26.99 10.58 8.70
CA SER A 348 27.43 11.69 9.55
C SER A 348 27.59 11.25 10.99
N PHE A 349 26.61 10.51 11.56
CA PHE A 349 26.74 10.04 12.95
C PHE A 349 27.75 8.91 13.12
N SER A 350 28.04 8.09 12.08
CA SER A 350 29.03 7.01 12.18
C SER A 350 30.45 7.51 12.41
N GLN A 351 30.70 8.80 12.19
CA GLN A 351 31.99 9.47 12.42
C GLN A 351 32.14 10.00 13.85
N LEU A 352 31.06 10.00 14.64
CA LEU A 352 31.03 10.50 16.02
C LEU A 352 31.23 9.35 17.02
N SER A 353 31.84 9.65 18.17
CA SER A 353 31.81 8.73 19.31
C SER A 353 30.39 8.64 19.90
N ARG A 354 30.11 7.55 20.64
CA ARG A 354 28.81 7.36 21.29
C ARG A 354 28.45 8.52 22.23
N ALA A 355 29.44 9.08 22.92
CA ALA A 355 29.25 10.19 23.86
C ALA A 355 28.90 11.48 23.11
N GLU A 356 29.68 11.83 22.08
CA GLU A 356 29.42 13.02 21.24
C GLU A 356 28.08 12.94 20.51
N PHE A 357 27.70 11.75 20.02
CA PHE A 357 26.40 11.54 19.39
C PHE A 357 25.26 11.74 20.38
N ALA A 358 25.37 11.19 21.60
CA ALA A 358 24.33 11.33 22.62
C ALA A 358 24.14 12.80 23.04
N GLU A 359 25.24 13.52 23.27
CA GLU A 359 25.22 14.95 23.63
C GLU A 359 24.57 15.79 22.52
N LYS A 360 25.06 15.66 21.28
CA LYS A 360 24.51 16.40 20.14
C LYS A 360 23.04 16.06 19.87
N MET A 361 22.64 14.80 20.04
CA MET A 361 21.24 14.38 19.87
C MET A 361 20.35 14.95 20.97
N GLU A 362 20.83 14.97 22.21
CA GLU A 362 20.09 15.55 23.34
C GLU A 362 19.83 17.05 23.12
N ASP A 363 20.83 17.80 22.66
CA ASP A 363 20.69 19.22 22.37
C ASP A 363 19.74 19.50 21.20
N ARG A 364 19.80 18.69 20.14
CA ARG A 364 18.86 18.81 19.00
C ARG A 364 17.43 18.46 19.36
N LEU A 365 17.21 17.52 20.29
CA LEU A 365 15.87 17.12 20.73
C LEU A 365 15.24 18.15 21.70
N LYS A 366 16.05 19.00 22.35
CA LYS A 366 15.57 20.06 23.25
C LYS A 366 14.98 21.26 22.50
N ASP A 367 15.41 21.50 21.25
CA ASP A 367 14.90 22.60 20.42
C ASP A 367 14.02 22.08 19.25
N PRO A 368 12.70 22.31 19.28
CA PRO A 368 11.80 21.92 18.20
C PRO A 368 12.18 22.49 16.83
N ASN A 369 12.75 23.69 16.76
CA ASN A 369 13.16 24.29 15.50
C ASN A 369 14.36 23.53 14.91
N ALA A 370 15.33 23.17 15.75
CA ALA A 370 16.45 22.32 15.36
C ALA A 370 16.00 20.92 14.94
N LEU A 371 15.08 20.31 15.69
CA LEU A 371 14.55 18.97 15.40
C LEU A 371 13.81 18.93 14.05
N TYR A 372 12.77 19.76 13.90
CA TYR A 372 11.96 19.77 12.66
C TYR A 372 12.77 20.32 11.48
N GLY A 373 13.68 21.26 11.70
CA GLY A 373 14.59 21.75 10.66
C GLY A 373 15.52 20.64 10.13
N THR A 374 16.04 19.80 11.02
CA THR A 374 16.83 18.61 10.63
C THR A 374 16.00 17.67 9.77
N LEU A 375 14.74 17.38 10.14
CA LEU A 375 13.84 16.54 9.34
C LEU A 375 13.55 17.12 7.95
N VAL A 376 13.38 18.44 7.84
CA VAL A 376 13.14 19.09 6.54
C VAL A 376 14.38 19.00 5.64
N ASN A 377 15.56 19.27 6.20
CA ASN A 377 16.82 19.20 5.47
C ASN A 377 17.12 17.76 5.01
N ASP A 378 16.85 16.78 5.88
CA ASP A 378 17.05 15.37 5.57
C ASP A 378 16.10 14.91 4.45
N LEU A 379 14.83 15.34 4.51
CA LEU A 379 13.86 15.11 3.44
C LEU A 379 14.30 15.71 2.10
N HIS A 380 14.84 16.93 2.11
CA HIS A 380 15.40 17.56 0.90
C HIS A 380 16.59 16.76 0.33
N GLY A 381 17.49 16.28 1.20
CA GLY A 381 18.61 15.42 0.81
C GLY A 381 18.17 14.08 0.20
N LEU A 382 17.12 13.46 0.77
CA LEU A 382 16.49 12.26 0.20
C LEU A 382 15.89 12.54 -1.19
N GLY A 383 15.26 13.71 -1.38
CA GLY A 383 14.76 14.15 -2.68
C GLY A 383 15.87 14.27 -3.74
N LYS A 384 16.95 14.97 -3.41
CA LYS A 384 18.10 15.21 -4.32
C LYS A 384 18.79 13.91 -4.73
N SER A 385 19.00 12.99 -3.78
CA SER A 385 19.61 11.68 -4.06
C SER A 385 18.72 10.81 -4.94
N LEU A 386 17.40 10.86 -4.71
CA LEU A 386 16.42 10.15 -5.52
C LEU A 386 16.39 10.68 -6.97
N GLU A 387 16.37 12.00 -7.15
CA GLU A 387 16.41 12.61 -8.48
C GLU A 387 17.61 12.12 -9.30
N ARG A 388 18.80 12.12 -8.70
CA ARG A 388 20.02 11.62 -9.35
C ARG A 388 19.89 10.15 -9.78
N LYS A 389 19.33 9.28 -8.93
CA LYS A 389 19.10 7.87 -9.28
C LYS A 389 18.18 7.75 -10.50
N TYR A 390 17.07 8.50 -10.52
CA TYR A 390 16.11 8.47 -11.61
C TYR A 390 16.66 9.08 -12.91
N GLN A 391 17.53 10.09 -12.84
CA GLN A 391 18.21 10.63 -14.01
C GLN A 391 19.15 9.61 -14.65
N LEU A 392 20.00 8.95 -13.84
CA LEU A 392 20.90 7.88 -14.33
C LEU A 392 20.13 6.72 -14.93
N LEU A 393 19.04 6.31 -14.26
CA LEU A 393 18.18 5.24 -14.74
C LEU A 393 17.50 5.62 -16.07
N ARG A 394 17.00 6.85 -16.19
CA ARG A 394 16.43 7.36 -17.45
C ARG A 394 17.45 7.28 -18.59
N MET A 395 18.69 7.71 -18.35
CA MET A 395 19.76 7.60 -19.34
C MET A 395 20.04 6.14 -19.73
N ALA A 396 20.07 5.22 -18.76
CA ALA A 396 20.24 3.79 -19.02
C ALA A 396 19.16 3.24 -19.96
N TYR A 397 17.88 3.57 -19.70
CA TYR A 397 16.76 3.16 -20.53
C TYR A 397 16.82 3.77 -21.93
N THR A 398 17.11 5.07 -22.04
CA THR A 398 17.20 5.74 -23.34
C THR A 398 18.31 5.15 -24.20
N ILE A 399 19.50 4.91 -23.63
CA ILE A 399 20.64 4.33 -24.37
C ILE A 399 20.34 2.90 -24.81
N PHE A 400 19.74 2.08 -23.94
CA PHE A 400 19.37 0.72 -24.30
C PHE A 400 18.33 0.67 -25.41
N LEU A 401 17.26 1.45 -25.28
CA LEU A 401 16.17 1.44 -26.25
C LEU A 401 16.63 2.00 -27.60
N ALA A 402 17.40 3.09 -27.60
CA ALA A 402 17.98 3.64 -28.82
C ALA A 402 18.95 2.64 -29.48
N GLY A 403 19.80 1.98 -28.66
CA GLY A 403 20.72 0.94 -29.13
C GLY A 403 20.02 -0.27 -29.72
N LEU A 404 18.93 -0.73 -29.09
CA LEU A 404 18.09 -1.82 -29.59
C LEU A 404 17.51 -1.47 -30.97
N VAL A 405 16.82 -0.33 -31.08
CA VAL A 405 16.17 0.11 -32.33
C VAL A 405 17.20 0.29 -33.43
N LEU A 406 18.31 0.99 -33.16
CA LEU A 406 19.35 1.25 -34.15
C LEU A 406 19.99 -0.07 -34.63
N SER A 407 20.25 -1.01 -33.72
CA SER A 407 20.84 -2.31 -34.07
C SER A 407 19.91 -3.15 -34.92
N VAL A 408 18.60 -3.13 -34.64
CA VAL A 408 17.60 -3.80 -35.48
C VAL A 408 17.55 -3.17 -36.87
N LEU A 409 17.54 -1.84 -36.98
CA LEU A 409 17.54 -1.17 -38.29
C LEU A 409 18.78 -1.50 -39.11
N VAL A 410 19.95 -1.51 -38.48
CA VAL A 410 21.22 -1.89 -39.13
C VAL A 410 21.18 -3.35 -39.56
N LEU A 411 20.68 -4.26 -38.71
CA LEU A 411 20.54 -5.68 -39.05
C LEU A 411 19.64 -5.87 -40.27
N VAL A 412 18.50 -5.20 -40.30
CA VAL A 412 17.58 -5.24 -41.44
C VAL A 412 18.27 -4.70 -42.70
N GLY A 413 18.95 -3.55 -42.61
CA GLY A 413 19.68 -2.98 -43.73
C GLY A 413 20.76 -3.92 -44.29
N VAL A 414 21.53 -4.57 -43.41
CA VAL A 414 22.53 -5.57 -43.81
C VAL A 414 21.88 -6.81 -44.44
N MET A 415 20.71 -7.24 -43.97
CA MET A 415 20.02 -8.40 -44.56
C MET A 415 19.43 -8.13 -45.95
N PHE A 416 19.18 -6.87 -46.29
CA PHE A 416 18.65 -6.45 -47.59
C PHE A 416 19.74 -6.03 -48.59
N LEU A 417 20.97 -5.80 -48.12
CA LEU A 417 22.16 -5.61 -48.95
C LEU A 417 22.72 -6.98 -49.39
#